data_AF-A0A7X8G4K2-F1
#
_entry.id   AF-A0A7X8G4K2-F1
#
_cell.length_a   1.000
_cell.length_b   1.000
_cell.length_c   1.000
_cell.angle_alpha   90.00
_cell.angle_beta   90.00
_cell.angle_gamma   90.00
#
_symmetry.space_group_name_H-M   'P 1'
#
loop_
_entity.id
_entity.type
_entity.pdbx_description
1 polymer ?
#
loop_
_entity_poly.entity_id
_entity_poly.type
_entity_poly.pdbx_seq_one_letter_code
_entity_poly.pdbx_strand_id
1 'polypeptide(L)'
;MKRIIIIVLCLVLGLWLLIGCSNNDTNQPDNKETPSYNEVDEPEADEEFDEAMEELGEALSYLATPGWPEGKIPDVIPEYPFGEVTNSGDGGDGQYFILISPTGKDELAEYLTLLEGQGFTVSGDDSARLGTVAVNFQFNTKEVLQMIVTDLGTSEWPQLMGDVLPPDAGTLYGEVYIAELSKSDKEYGNYYSAGFTLVDLTEEDCVAFIEKQLSNGWEGGYDMIFKDVTIDGVDCELMLQFVQYYDGQGDFLLEAWKKQ
;
A
#
# COMPACT_ATOMS: atom_id res chain seq x y z
N MET A 1 7.66 35.72 10.00
CA MET A 1 8.52 34.65 10.55
C MET A 1 8.38 33.33 9.80
N LYS A 2 7.16 32.85 9.47
CA LYS A 2 6.94 31.60 8.68
C LYS A 2 7.60 31.56 7.28
N ARG A 3 7.80 32.70 6.61
CA ARG A 3 8.45 32.74 5.28
C ARG A 3 9.98 32.70 5.30
N ILE A 4 10.61 32.97 6.45
CA ILE A 4 12.08 32.94 6.58
C ILE A 4 12.54 31.49 6.85
N ILE A 5 11.73 30.71 7.58
CA ILE A 5 12.00 29.30 7.90
C ILE A 5 12.02 28.43 6.63
N ILE A 6 11.10 28.65 5.68
CA ILE A 6 11.06 27.91 4.40
C ILE A 6 12.30 28.18 3.54
N ILE A 7 12.84 29.41 3.57
CA ILE A 7 14.02 29.78 2.77
C ILE A 7 15.30 29.17 3.35
N VAL A 8 15.39 29.04 4.68
CA VAL A 8 16.54 28.39 5.34
C VAL A 8 16.51 26.88 5.10
N LEU A 9 15.32 26.24 5.11
CA LEU A 9 15.18 24.81 4.84
C LEU A 9 15.61 24.43 3.40
N CYS A 10 15.28 25.27 2.40
CA CYS A 10 15.70 25.03 1.02
C CYS A 10 17.21 25.24 0.79
N LEU A 11 17.88 26.05 1.61
CA LEU A 11 19.33 26.28 1.49
C LEU A 11 20.16 25.14 2.08
N VAL A 12 19.65 24.44 3.10
CA VAL A 12 20.33 23.29 3.72
C VAL A 12 20.21 22.02 2.84
N LEU A 13 19.08 21.83 2.16
CA LEU A 13 18.88 20.72 1.22
C LEU A 13 19.70 20.83 -0.08
N GLY A 14 20.14 22.04 -0.46
CA GLY A 14 20.94 22.26 -1.67
C GLY A 14 22.43 21.89 -1.57
N LEU A 15 22.98 21.73 -0.36
CA LEU A 15 24.42 21.50 -0.16
C LEU A 15 24.85 20.03 -0.25
N TRP A 16 23.91 19.08 -0.25
CA TRP A 16 24.21 17.64 -0.33
C TRP A 16 24.21 17.06 -1.74
N LEU A 17 23.92 17.86 -2.78
CA LEU A 17 23.82 17.40 -4.17
C LEU A 17 25.08 17.64 -5.03
N LEU A 18 26.23 18.00 -4.44
CA LEU A 18 27.47 18.30 -5.19
C LEU A 18 28.69 17.43 -4.87
N ILE A 19 28.54 16.30 -4.18
CA ILE A 19 29.64 15.31 -4.04
C ILE A 19 29.19 13.99 -4.64
N GLY A 20 29.34 13.86 -5.96
CA GLY A 20 29.09 12.59 -6.63
C GLY A 20 29.06 12.71 -8.14
N CYS A 21 30.24 12.69 -8.76
CA CYS A 21 30.55 12.01 -10.04
C CYS A 21 31.86 12.58 -10.63
N SER A 22 32.95 11.80 -10.53
CA SER A 22 34.06 11.91 -11.47
C SER A 22 34.68 10.52 -11.66
N ASN A 23 34.34 9.88 -12.79
CA ASN A 23 35.03 8.73 -13.34
C ASN A 23 36.29 9.18 -14.08
N ASN A 24 37.39 8.41 -13.99
CA ASN A 24 38.11 7.89 -15.16
C ASN A 24 39.22 6.88 -14.79
N ASP A 25 39.04 5.66 -15.31
CA ASP A 25 39.99 4.75 -15.99
C ASP A 25 41.44 4.59 -15.47
N THR A 26 41.85 3.37 -15.09
CA THR A 26 42.35 2.27 -15.97
C THR A 26 43.27 1.27 -15.20
N ASN A 27 43.14 -0.03 -15.54
CA ASN A 27 44.11 -1.14 -15.42
C ASN A 27 44.27 -1.96 -14.09
N GLN A 28 43.95 -3.25 -14.21
CA GLN A 28 44.28 -4.46 -13.42
C GLN A 28 45.81 -4.79 -13.42
N PRO A 29 46.43 -5.74 -12.62
CA PRO A 29 45.94 -6.71 -11.62
C PRO A 29 46.66 -6.75 -10.22
N ASP A 30 46.04 -7.51 -9.31
CA ASP A 30 46.58 -8.36 -8.22
C ASP A 30 47.89 -7.98 -7.48
N ASN A 31 47.78 -7.62 -6.19
CA ASN A 31 48.34 -8.39 -5.06
C ASN A 31 47.98 -7.77 -3.70
N LYS A 32 47.65 -8.65 -2.74
CA LYS A 32 47.96 -8.59 -1.30
C LYS A 32 48.19 -7.21 -0.65
N GLU A 33 47.28 -6.81 0.23
CA GLU A 33 47.45 -6.83 1.70
C GLU A 33 46.22 -6.20 2.37
N THR A 34 45.67 -6.92 3.34
CA THR A 34 44.57 -6.49 4.20
C THR A 34 45.01 -5.32 5.09
N PRO A 35 44.34 -4.16 5.07
CA PRO A 35 44.47 -3.20 6.16
C PRO A 35 43.36 -3.50 7.18
N SER A 36 43.82 -3.78 8.39
CA SER A 36 43.09 -3.65 9.65
C SER A 36 42.18 -2.42 9.62
N TYR A 37 40.86 -2.64 9.62
CA TYR A 37 39.90 -1.58 9.89
C TYR A 37 40.01 -1.23 11.38
N ASN A 38 40.52 -0.02 11.64
CA ASN A 38 40.35 0.63 12.91
C ASN A 38 38.86 0.85 13.14
N GLU A 39 38.40 0.33 14.26
CA GLU A 39 37.19 0.71 14.99
C GLU A 39 37.12 2.25 15.04
N VAL A 40 36.14 2.82 14.34
CA VAL A 40 35.71 4.21 14.54
C VAL A 40 34.39 4.12 15.28
N ASP A 41 34.45 4.38 16.58
CA ASP A 41 33.30 4.74 17.40
C ASP A 41 32.61 5.97 16.78
N GLU A 42 31.41 5.79 16.24
CA GLU A 42 30.46 6.90 16.01
C GLU A 42 29.23 6.68 16.92
N PRO A 43 29.23 7.25 18.14
CA PRO A 43 28.05 7.22 19.02
C PRO A 43 27.09 8.40 18.79
N GLU A 44 27.40 9.36 17.91
CA GLU A 44 26.67 10.65 17.87
C GLU A 44 25.50 10.71 16.85
N ALA A 45 25.40 9.77 15.90
CA ALA A 45 24.32 9.75 14.92
C ALA A 45 23.00 9.15 15.47
N ASP A 46 23.11 8.27 16.47
CA ASP A 46 21.95 7.63 17.10
C ASP A 46 21.29 8.57 18.12
N GLU A 47 22.07 9.38 18.86
CA GLU A 47 21.53 10.34 19.85
C GLU A 47 20.72 11.46 19.19
N GLU A 48 21.16 12.02 18.05
CA GLU A 48 20.38 13.06 17.33
C GLU A 48 19.08 12.49 16.71
N PHE A 49 19.09 11.22 16.28
CA PHE A 49 17.88 10.57 15.78
C PHE A 49 16.90 10.26 16.91
N ASP A 50 17.39 9.77 18.04
CA ASP A 50 16.59 9.49 19.23
C ASP A 50 16.02 10.79 19.84
N GLU A 51 16.79 11.88 19.91
CA GLU A 51 16.31 13.20 20.34
C GLU A 51 15.26 13.77 19.37
N ALA A 52 15.45 13.62 18.05
CA ALA A 52 14.46 14.06 17.06
C ALA A 52 13.15 13.25 17.14
N MET A 53 13.25 11.95 17.46
CA MET A 53 12.10 11.08 17.70
C MET A 53 11.42 11.38 19.05
N GLU A 54 12.16 11.78 20.07
CA GLU A 54 11.63 12.27 21.35
C GLU A 54 10.91 13.62 21.18
N GLU A 55 11.50 14.60 20.48
CA GLU A 55 10.84 15.89 20.20
C GLU A 55 9.58 15.72 19.35
N LEU A 56 9.60 14.78 18.39
CA LEU A 56 8.41 14.41 17.64
C LEU A 56 7.36 13.74 18.54
N GLY A 57 7.79 12.84 19.43
CA GLY A 57 6.93 12.22 20.44
C GLY A 57 6.30 13.24 21.39
N GLU A 58 7.05 14.25 21.81
CA GLU A 58 6.57 15.34 22.67
C GLU A 58 5.60 16.25 21.91
N ALA A 59 5.90 16.62 20.66
CA ALA A 59 4.98 17.40 19.82
C ALA A 59 3.69 16.63 19.48
N LEU A 60 3.78 15.32 19.27
CA LEU A 60 2.64 14.44 19.09
C LEU A 60 1.84 14.25 20.39
N SER A 61 2.48 14.30 21.56
CA SER A 61 1.80 14.22 22.86
C SER A 61 0.84 15.39 23.13
N TYR A 62 1.13 16.59 22.59
CA TYR A 62 0.22 17.74 22.68
C TYR A 62 -0.98 17.64 21.72
N LEU A 63 -0.90 16.76 20.74
CA LEU A 63 -1.99 16.38 19.83
C LEU A 63 -2.55 14.99 20.17
N ALA A 64 -2.10 14.39 21.27
CA ALA A 64 -2.41 13.01 21.57
C ALA A 64 -3.87 12.83 21.93
N THR A 65 -4.49 11.84 21.30
CA THR A 65 -5.79 11.31 21.68
C THR A 65 -5.58 9.94 22.33
N PRO A 66 -5.24 9.87 23.63
CA PRO A 66 -4.97 8.62 24.32
C PRO A 66 -6.24 7.80 24.53
N GLY A 67 -6.06 6.49 24.67
CA GLY A 67 -7.14 5.50 24.79
C GLY A 67 -7.64 4.97 23.45
N TRP A 68 -8.32 3.82 23.50
CA TRP A 68 -8.83 3.16 22.30
C TRP A 68 -9.83 4.06 21.55
N PRO A 69 -9.72 4.20 20.22
CA PRO A 69 -10.51 5.16 19.45
C PRO A 69 -11.91 4.62 19.11
N GLU A 70 -12.72 4.35 20.14
CA GLU A 70 -14.09 3.84 19.99
C GLU A 70 -14.94 4.70 19.06
N GLY A 71 -15.65 4.06 18.12
CA GLY A 71 -16.50 4.72 17.14
C GLY A 71 -15.74 5.56 16.09
N LYS A 72 -14.40 5.51 16.06
CA LYS A 72 -13.57 6.09 14.99
C LYS A 72 -13.03 5.05 14.01
N ILE A 73 -12.91 3.81 14.46
CA ILE A 73 -12.57 2.65 13.65
C ILE A 73 -13.73 1.65 13.64
N PRO A 74 -13.77 0.71 12.68
CA PRO A 74 -14.78 -0.35 12.66
C PRO A 74 -14.80 -1.18 13.96
N ASP A 75 -15.99 -1.38 14.54
CA ASP A 75 -16.20 -2.12 15.80
C ASP A 75 -15.79 -3.61 15.73
N VAL A 76 -15.56 -4.13 14.52
CA VAL A 76 -15.09 -5.50 14.30
C VAL A 76 -13.62 -5.68 14.68
N ILE A 77 -12.88 -4.59 14.81
CA ILE A 77 -11.48 -4.61 15.25
C ILE A 77 -11.47 -4.64 16.79
N PRO A 78 -11.03 -5.74 17.42
CA PRO A 78 -10.92 -5.80 18.87
C PRO A 78 -9.90 -4.78 19.39
N GLU A 79 -10.01 -4.40 20.66
CA GLU A 79 -8.98 -3.58 21.31
C GLU A 79 -7.65 -4.34 21.40
N TYR A 80 -6.55 -3.65 21.10
CA TYR A 80 -5.21 -4.20 21.28
C TYR A 80 -4.86 -4.26 22.77
N PRO A 81 -4.69 -5.46 23.36
CA PRO A 81 -4.70 -5.61 24.82
C PRO A 81 -3.33 -5.40 25.49
N PHE A 82 -2.26 -5.11 24.73
CA PHE A 82 -0.90 -5.02 25.23
C PHE A 82 -0.36 -3.58 25.13
N GLY A 83 0.13 -3.01 26.23
CA GLY A 83 0.51 -1.60 26.27
C GLY A 83 -0.67 -0.64 26.30
N GLU A 84 -0.41 0.65 26.08
CA GLU A 84 -1.41 1.71 26.16
C GLU A 84 -1.47 2.48 24.84
N VAL A 85 -2.67 2.87 24.40
CA VAL A 85 -2.82 3.79 23.26
C VAL A 85 -2.36 5.18 23.68
N THR A 86 -1.19 5.58 23.21
CA THR A 86 -0.56 6.87 23.52
C THR A 86 -1.05 7.97 22.59
N ASN A 87 -1.48 7.64 21.37
CA ASN A 87 -2.03 8.59 20.41
C ASN A 87 -2.93 7.87 19.40
N SER A 88 -3.89 8.60 18.84
CA SER A 88 -4.70 8.14 17.72
C SER A 88 -5.17 9.31 16.86
N GLY A 89 -5.36 9.08 15.57
CA GLY A 89 -5.71 10.16 14.64
C GLY A 89 -6.15 9.68 13.27
N ASP A 90 -7.00 10.51 12.65
CA ASP A 90 -7.43 10.33 11.26
C ASP A 90 -6.27 10.71 10.33
N GLY A 91 -5.84 9.74 9.52
CA GLY A 91 -4.77 9.89 8.54
C GLY A 91 -5.21 10.52 7.22
N GLY A 92 -6.52 10.67 7.01
CA GLY A 92 -7.09 10.95 5.70
C GLY A 92 -7.21 9.70 4.84
N ASP A 93 -7.92 9.82 3.72
CA ASP A 93 -8.03 8.78 2.68
C ASP A 93 -8.49 7.41 3.20
N GLY A 94 -9.34 7.40 4.24
CA GLY A 94 -9.89 6.19 4.85
C GLY A 94 -8.96 5.47 5.82
N GLN A 95 -7.83 6.08 6.20
CA GLN A 95 -6.88 5.54 7.16
C GLN A 95 -7.03 6.15 8.55
N TYR A 96 -6.84 5.33 9.58
CA TYR A 96 -6.81 5.74 10.97
C TYR A 96 -5.58 5.16 11.66
N PHE A 97 -4.80 6.01 12.31
CA PHE A 97 -3.55 5.65 12.97
C PHE A 97 -3.76 5.53 14.48
N ILE A 98 -3.17 4.49 15.08
CA ILE A 98 -3.18 4.23 16.51
C ILE A 98 -1.74 3.93 16.94
N LEU A 99 -1.19 4.69 17.87
CA LEU A 99 0.12 4.46 18.47
C LEU A 99 -0.04 3.80 19.83
N ILE A 100 0.68 2.70 20.04
CA ILE A 100 0.57 1.84 21.22
C ILE A 100 1.97 1.68 21.82
N SER A 101 2.10 1.92 23.12
CA SER A 101 3.36 1.76 23.84
C SER A 101 3.13 1.58 25.36
N PRO A 102 3.98 0.80 26.06
CA PRO A 102 5.00 -0.10 25.51
C PRO A 102 4.37 -1.40 25.02
N THR A 103 4.80 -1.89 23.84
CA THR A 103 4.47 -3.23 23.32
C THR A 103 5.58 -3.72 22.38
N GLY A 104 5.60 -5.01 22.05
CA GLY A 104 6.64 -5.67 21.28
C GLY A 104 6.12 -6.78 20.35
N LYS A 105 7.06 -7.44 19.67
CA LYS A 105 6.73 -8.40 18.59
C LYS A 105 5.96 -9.63 19.06
N ASP A 106 6.26 -10.14 20.25
CA ASP A 106 5.58 -11.31 20.79
C ASP A 106 4.10 -10.99 21.09
N GLU A 107 3.83 -9.81 21.62
CA GLU A 107 2.48 -9.29 21.89
C GLU A 107 1.70 -9.03 20.59
N LEU A 108 2.36 -8.50 19.55
CA LEU A 108 1.76 -8.41 18.21
C LEU A 108 1.39 -9.78 17.65
N ALA A 109 2.25 -10.81 17.80
CA ALA A 109 1.94 -12.15 17.33
C ALA A 109 0.74 -12.78 18.07
N GLU A 110 0.61 -12.53 19.38
CA GLU A 110 -0.58 -12.92 20.14
C GLU A 110 -1.84 -12.21 19.63
N TYR A 111 -1.73 -10.93 19.31
CA TYR A 111 -2.86 -10.17 18.76
C TYR A 111 -3.26 -10.61 17.35
N LEU A 112 -2.31 -10.93 16.47
CA LEU A 112 -2.60 -11.51 15.15
C LEU A 112 -3.32 -12.87 15.29
N THR A 113 -2.90 -13.70 16.24
CA THR A 113 -3.60 -14.96 16.54
C THR A 113 -5.03 -14.72 17.02
N LEU A 114 -5.27 -13.65 17.80
CA LEU A 114 -6.61 -13.24 18.21
C LEU A 114 -7.46 -12.81 17.01
N LEU A 115 -6.91 -12.02 16.09
CA LEU A 115 -7.59 -11.58 14.87
C LEU A 115 -7.94 -12.76 13.97
N GLU A 116 -7.00 -13.68 13.74
CA GLU A 116 -7.24 -14.92 12.99
C GLU A 116 -8.37 -15.75 13.63
N GLY A 117 -8.36 -15.88 14.95
CA GLY A 117 -9.43 -16.55 15.71
C GLY A 117 -10.81 -15.87 15.60
N GLN A 118 -10.85 -14.59 15.22
CA GLN A 118 -12.07 -13.82 14.95
C GLN A 118 -12.44 -13.77 13.47
N GLY A 119 -11.73 -14.50 12.61
CA GLY A 119 -12.03 -14.65 11.19
C GLY A 119 -11.28 -13.70 10.27
N PHE A 120 -10.35 -12.90 10.78
CA PHE A 120 -9.46 -12.13 9.90
C PHE A 120 -8.52 -13.08 9.16
N THR A 121 -8.27 -12.81 7.89
CA THR A 121 -7.14 -13.38 7.16
C THR A 121 -5.88 -12.65 7.58
N VAL A 122 -4.96 -13.35 8.26
CA VAL A 122 -3.66 -12.83 8.67
C VAL A 122 -2.63 -13.10 7.57
N SER A 123 -1.82 -12.09 7.30
CA SER A 123 -0.82 -12.10 6.25
C SER A 123 0.51 -11.59 6.77
N GLY A 124 1.52 -12.45 6.68
CA GLY A 124 2.83 -12.18 7.27
C GLY A 124 2.79 -12.09 8.80
N ASP A 125 3.60 -11.20 9.35
CA ASP A 125 3.70 -10.90 10.78
C ASP A 125 3.22 -9.49 11.14
N ASP A 126 2.57 -8.81 10.20
CA ASP A 126 2.27 -7.38 10.29
C ASP A 126 0.96 -6.93 9.63
N SER A 127 0.11 -7.85 9.14
CA SER A 127 -1.19 -7.46 8.56
C SER A 127 -2.31 -8.46 8.79
N ALA A 128 -3.54 -7.94 8.83
CA ALA A 128 -4.76 -8.72 8.94
C ALA A 128 -5.93 -8.03 8.21
N ARG A 129 -6.83 -8.80 7.60
CA ARG A 129 -7.98 -8.30 6.86
C ARG A 129 -9.26 -9.06 7.17
N LEU A 130 -10.38 -8.35 7.21
CA LEU A 130 -11.72 -8.92 7.23
C LEU A 130 -12.61 -8.10 6.29
N GLY A 131 -12.87 -8.62 5.09
CA GLY A 131 -13.53 -7.87 4.03
C GLY A 131 -12.80 -6.57 3.70
N THR A 132 -13.52 -5.46 3.79
CA THR A 132 -13.00 -4.13 3.46
C THR A 132 -12.18 -3.53 4.61
N VAL A 133 -12.19 -4.15 5.78
CA VAL A 133 -11.41 -3.70 6.93
C VAL A 133 -10.03 -4.33 6.87
N ALA A 134 -9.00 -3.51 6.72
CA ALA A 134 -7.60 -3.90 6.78
C ALA A 134 -6.92 -3.26 7.98
N VAL A 135 -6.02 -4.03 8.61
CA VAL A 135 -5.21 -3.58 9.73
C VAL A 135 -3.76 -3.92 9.41
N ASN A 136 -2.90 -2.91 9.40
CA ASN A 136 -1.46 -3.06 9.22
C ASN A 136 -0.72 -2.60 10.47
N PHE A 137 0.41 -3.23 10.76
CA PHE A 137 1.20 -3.02 11.96
C PHE A 137 2.63 -2.64 11.59
N GLN A 138 3.18 -1.64 12.26
CA GLN A 138 4.56 -1.22 12.05
C GLN A 138 5.16 -0.76 13.37
N PHE A 139 6.33 -1.28 13.72
CA PHE A 139 7.09 -0.77 14.86
C PHE A 139 7.86 0.49 14.45
N ASN A 140 7.55 1.62 15.09
CA ASN A 140 8.29 2.88 14.94
C ASN A 140 9.56 2.90 15.79
N THR A 141 9.51 2.22 16.94
CA THR A 141 10.67 1.89 17.77
C THR A 141 10.49 0.46 18.30
N LYS A 142 11.43 -0.05 19.10
CA LYS A 142 11.30 -1.39 19.72
C LYS A 142 10.08 -1.54 20.64
N GLU A 143 9.55 -0.44 21.15
CA GLU A 143 8.46 -0.42 22.15
C GLU A 143 7.23 0.39 21.70
N VAL A 144 7.26 0.93 20.48
CA VAL A 144 6.16 1.76 19.93
C VAL A 144 5.63 1.11 18.67
N LEU A 145 4.44 0.54 18.78
CA LEU A 145 3.69 -0.03 17.66
C LEU A 145 2.75 1.03 17.08
N GLN A 146 2.75 1.16 15.76
CA GLN A 146 1.75 1.85 14.99
C GLN A 146 0.82 0.82 14.35
N MET A 147 -0.47 0.95 14.64
CA MET A 147 -1.54 0.21 13.98
C MET A 147 -2.24 1.17 13.01
N ILE A 148 -2.40 0.73 11.77
CA ILE A 148 -3.01 1.47 10.67
C ILE A 148 -4.28 0.72 10.28
N VAL A 149 -5.42 1.29 10.64
CA VAL A 149 -6.73 0.77 10.27
C VAL A 149 -7.17 1.43 8.97
N THR A 150 -7.59 0.65 7.99
CA THR A 150 -8.16 1.14 6.73
C THR A 150 -9.51 0.47 6.50
N ASP A 151 -10.53 1.26 6.17
CA ASP A 151 -11.80 0.73 5.67
C ASP A 151 -12.29 1.61 4.51
N LEU A 152 -12.00 1.17 3.29
CA LEU A 152 -12.47 1.84 2.07
C LEU A 152 -13.93 1.50 1.76
N GLY A 153 -14.56 0.63 2.55
CA GLY A 153 -15.89 0.11 2.29
C GLY A 153 -15.97 -0.68 0.99
N THR A 154 -17.21 -0.91 0.57
CA THR A 154 -17.55 -1.58 -0.69
C THR A 154 -18.47 -0.70 -1.50
N SER A 155 -18.37 -0.82 -2.82
CA SER A 155 -19.23 -0.11 -3.77
C SER A 155 -20.06 -1.11 -4.59
N GLU A 156 -21.15 -0.63 -5.18
CA GLU A 156 -21.89 -1.43 -6.16
C GLU A 156 -21.02 -1.69 -7.39
N TRP A 157 -21.17 -2.87 -7.99
CA TRP A 157 -20.46 -3.21 -9.21
C TRP A 157 -20.80 -2.21 -10.33
N PRO A 158 -19.82 -1.44 -10.85
CA PRO A 158 -20.11 -0.43 -11.84
C PRO A 158 -20.29 -1.04 -13.23
N GLN A 159 -20.86 -0.25 -14.14
CA GLN A 159 -20.87 -0.62 -15.55
C GLN A 159 -19.47 -0.40 -16.14
N LEU A 160 -18.74 -1.50 -16.35
CA LEU A 160 -17.44 -1.49 -17.00
C LEU A 160 -17.56 -1.69 -18.51
N MET A 161 -16.57 -1.17 -19.23
CA MET A 161 -16.46 -1.38 -20.68
C MET A 161 -16.35 -2.87 -21.02
N GLY A 162 -16.88 -3.29 -22.17
CA GLY A 162 -16.87 -4.69 -22.58
C GLY A 162 -17.88 -5.57 -21.84
N ASP A 163 -18.80 -4.97 -21.08
CA ASP A 163 -19.84 -5.64 -20.32
C ASP A 163 -19.27 -6.66 -19.31
N VAL A 164 -18.20 -6.29 -18.60
CA VAL A 164 -17.61 -7.14 -17.54
C VAL A 164 -18.67 -7.43 -16.49
N LEU A 165 -18.99 -8.72 -16.32
CA LEU A 165 -19.96 -9.18 -15.32
C LEU A 165 -19.37 -9.06 -13.92
N PRO A 166 -20.19 -8.86 -12.86
CA PRO A 166 -19.72 -8.91 -11.48
C PRO A 166 -19.13 -10.28 -11.11
N PRO A 167 -18.22 -10.35 -10.13
CA PRO A 167 -17.70 -11.63 -9.63
C PRO A 167 -18.79 -12.41 -8.88
N ASP A 168 -18.67 -13.74 -8.86
CA ASP A 168 -19.58 -14.61 -8.08
C ASP A 168 -19.12 -14.79 -6.62
N ALA A 169 -17.85 -14.53 -6.35
CA ALA A 169 -17.21 -14.58 -5.04
C ALA A 169 -16.43 -13.28 -4.78
N GLY A 170 -16.11 -13.04 -3.51
CA GLY A 170 -15.38 -11.86 -3.07
C GLY A 170 -16.19 -10.57 -3.07
N THR A 171 -15.58 -9.53 -2.53
CA THR A 171 -16.16 -8.21 -2.34
C THR A 171 -15.31 -7.16 -3.04
N LEU A 172 -15.94 -6.20 -3.73
CA LEU A 172 -15.22 -5.06 -4.30
C LEU A 172 -14.68 -4.19 -3.16
N TYR A 173 -13.35 -4.02 -3.14
CA TYR A 173 -12.65 -3.23 -2.14
C TYR A 173 -12.53 -1.78 -2.61
N GLY A 174 -13.20 -0.86 -1.91
CA GLY A 174 -13.31 0.54 -2.31
C GLY A 174 -14.13 0.72 -3.59
N GLU A 175 -13.65 1.60 -4.47
CA GLU A 175 -14.28 1.90 -5.76
C GLU A 175 -13.39 1.41 -6.92
N VAL A 176 -14.00 1.11 -8.06
CA VAL A 176 -13.24 0.93 -9.30
C VAL A 176 -12.64 2.28 -9.69
N TYR A 177 -11.33 2.35 -9.80
CA TYR A 177 -10.63 3.52 -10.31
C TYR A 177 -10.67 3.51 -11.84
N ILE A 178 -11.43 4.43 -12.45
CA ILE A 178 -11.44 4.65 -13.90
C ILE A 178 -10.62 5.91 -14.20
N ALA A 179 -9.51 5.76 -14.91
CA ALA A 179 -8.57 6.85 -15.15
C ALA A 179 -9.13 7.87 -16.16
N GLU A 180 -8.99 9.17 -15.85
CA GLU A 180 -9.19 10.22 -16.85
C GLU A 180 -7.95 10.30 -17.75
N LEU A 181 -8.08 9.78 -18.97
CA LEU A 181 -6.97 9.73 -19.92
C LEU A 181 -6.73 11.08 -20.61
N SER A 182 -5.46 11.47 -20.70
CA SER A 182 -5.04 12.65 -21.42
C SER A 182 -5.10 12.45 -22.94
N LYS A 183 -4.98 13.55 -23.69
CA LYS A 183 -4.82 13.47 -25.16
C LYS A 183 -3.57 12.69 -25.55
N SER A 184 -2.50 12.80 -24.76
CA SER A 184 -1.25 12.09 -25.01
C SER A 184 -1.46 10.58 -24.92
N ASP A 185 -2.22 10.11 -23.94
CA ASP A 185 -2.49 8.68 -23.75
C ASP A 185 -3.24 8.11 -24.97
N LYS A 186 -4.24 8.84 -25.47
CA LYS A 186 -4.97 8.48 -26.70
C LYS A 186 -4.09 8.50 -27.96
N GLU A 187 -3.13 9.42 -28.04
CA GLU A 187 -2.14 9.47 -29.12
C GLU A 187 -1.19 8.26 -29.09
N TYR A 188 -0.84 7.77 -27.89
CA TYR A 188 -0.08 6.52 -27.70
C TYR A 188 -0.94 5.25 -27.80
N GLY A 189 -2.24 5.40 -28.01
CA GLY A 189 -3.14 4.30 -28.30
C GLY A 189 -3.94 3.78 -27.11
N ASN A 190 -3.84 4.37 -25.91
CA ASN A 190 -4.68 3.99 -24.77
C ASN A 190 -5.97 4.82 -24.77
N TYR A 191 -7.12 4.15 -24.82
CA TYR A 191 -8.45 4.77 -24.90
C TYR A 191 -9.30 4.54 -23.66
N TYR A 192 -8.90 3.62 -22.78
CA TYR A 192 -9.59 3.32 -21.53
C TYR A 192 -8.64 2.63 -20.56
N SER A 193 -8.69 2.99 -19.28
CA SER A 193 -7.98 2.28 -18.21
C SER A 193 -8.82 2.31 -16.94
N ALA A 194 -9.04 1.14 -16.36
CA ALA A 194 -9.67 0.98 -15.07
C ALA A 194 -8.97 -0.10 -14.24
N GLY A 195 -8.85 0.11 -12.93
CA GLY A 195 -8.29 -0.84 -11.98
C GLY A 195 -9.26 -1.08 -10.83
N PHE A 196 -9.31 -2.32 -10.34
CA PHE A 196 -10.09 -2.67 -9.18
C PHE A 196 -9.52 -3.86 -8.42
N THR A 197 -9.91 -3.95 -7.17
CA THR A 197 -9.44 -4.96 -6.24
C THR A 197 -10.65 -5.70 -5.66
N LEU A 198 -10.56 -7.02 -5.63
CA LEU A 198 -11.52 -7.86 -4.93
C LEU A 198 -10.86 -8.49 -3.71
N VAL A 199 -11.59 -8.60 -2.60
CA VAL A 199 -11.13 -9.19 -1.33
C VAL A 199 -12.02 -10.36 -0.92
N ASP A 200 -11.57 -11.14 0.07
CA ASP A 200 -12.21 -12.38 0.53
C ASP A 200 -12.30 -13.44 -0.57
N LEU A 201 -11.23 -13.54 -1.37
CA LEU A 201 -11.09 -14.49 -2.47
C LEU A 201 -10.00 -15.51 -2.19
N THR A 202 -10.12 -16.68 -2.82
CA THR A 202 -8.97 -17.54 -3.12
C THR A 202 -8.36 -17.15 -4.48
N GLU A 203 -7.16 -17.65 -4.79
CA GLU A 203 -6.59 -17.47 -6.13
C GLU A 203 -7.49 -18.14 -7.19
N GLU A 204 -8.06 -19.30 -6.87
CA GLU A 204 -9.01 -20.00 -7.75
C GLU A 204 -10.28 -19.18 -8.03
N ASP A 205 -10.75 -18.38 -7.08
CA ASP A 205 -11.89 -17.49 -7.31
C ASP A 205 -11.54 -16.36 -8.28
N CYS A 206 -10.30 -15.85 -8.25
CA CYS A 206 -9.81 -14.86 -9.21
C CYS A 206 -9.78 -15.42 -10.63
N VAL A 207 -9.37 -16.67 -10.78
CA VAL A 207 -9.38 -17.39 -12.07
C VAL A 207 -10.81 -17.63 -12.54
N ALA A 208 -11.69 -18.09 -11.64
CA ALA A 208 -13.10 -18.31 -11.96
C ALA A 208 -13.77 -17.03 -12.46
N PHE A 209 -13.38 -15.87 -11.92
CA PHE A 209 -13.83 -14.58 -12.41
C PHE A 209 -13.41 -14.30 -13.86
N ILE A 210 -12.17 -14.63 -14.26
CA ILE A 210 -11.71 -14.52 -15.66
C ILE A 210 -12.47 -15.51 -16.56
N GLU A 211 -12.60 -16.77 -16.15
CA GLU A 211 -13.31 -17.81 -16.91
C GLU A 211 -14.78 -17.47 -17.15
N LYS A 212 -15.42 -16.81 -16.19
CA LYS A 212 -16.78 -16.29 -16.34
C LYS A 212 -16.90 -15.32 -17.51
N GLN A 213 -15.92 -14.47 -17.73
CA GLN A 213 -15.94 -13.51 -18.84
C GLN A 213 -15.72 -14.19 -20.19
N LEU A 214 -14.93 -15.27 -20.26
CA LEU A 214 -14.82 -16.10 -21.47
C LEU A 214 -16.20 -16.64 -21.89
N SER A 215 -17.00 -17.09 -20.92
CA SER A 215 -18.38 -17.51 -21.16
C SER A 215 -19.32 -16.36 -21.58
N ASN A 216 -18.90 -15.11 -21.35
CA ASN A 216 -19.58 -13.87 -21.75
C ASN A 216 -19.03 -13.28 -23.07
N GLY A 217 -18.37 -14.10 -23.89
CA GLY A 217 -17.91 -13.72 -25.23
C GLY A 217 -16.60 -12.94 -25.27
N TRP A 218 -15.82 -12.98 -24.19
CA TRP A 218 -14.40 -12.61 -24.23
C TRP A 218 -13.57 -13.78 -24.74
N GLU A 219 -12.37 -13.49 -25.26
CA GLU A 219 -11.44 -14.47 -25.80
C GLU A 219 -10.08 -14.36 -25.11
N GLY A 220 -9.37 -15.46 -24.85
CA GLY A 220 -8.04 -15.39 -24.26
C GLY A 220 -7.69 -16.59 -23.39
N GLY A 221 -6.89 -16.33 -22.36
CA GLY A 221 -6.29 -17.32 -21.48
C GLY A 221 -6.70 -17.19 -20.01
N TYR A 222 -5.85 -17.75 -19.17
CA TYR A 222 -6.07 -17.94 -17.73
C TYR A 222 -6.08 -16.63 -16.93
N ASP A 223 -5.12 -15.75 -17.18
CA ASP A 223 -4.89 -14.49 -16.46
C ASP A 223 -5.21 -13.25 -17.31
N MET A 224 -5.40 -13.41 -18.62
CA MET A 224 -5.59 -12.30 -19.54
C MET A 224 -6.55 -12.66 -20.66
N ILE A 225 -7.56 -11.83 -20.84
CA ILE A 225 -8.62 -12.00 -21.84
C ILE A 225 -8.90 -10.68 -22.56
N PHE A 226 -9.49 -10.78 -23.74
CA PHE A 226 -9.63 -9.70 -24.69
C PHE A 226 -11.06 -9.65 -25.27
N LYS A 227 -11.47 -8.45 -25.63
CA LYS A 227 -12.73 -8.19 -26.35
C LYS A 227 -12.59 -6.99 -27.26
N ASP A 228 -13.15 -7.10 -28.47
CA ASP A 228 -13.18 -6.00 -29.41
C ASP A 228 -14.22 -4.97 -29.00
N VAL A 229 -13.82 -3.71 -28.94
CA VAL A 229 -14.69 -2.57 -28.62
C VAL A 229 -14.41 -1.40 -29.55
N THR A 230 -15.40 -0.54 -29.76
CA THR A 230 -15.21 0.73 -30.48
C THR A 230 -15.40 1.89 -29.51
N ILE A 231 -14.38 2.73 -29.35
CA ILE A 231 -14.36 3.88 -28.44
C ILE A 231 -14.12 5.14 -29.27
N ASP A 232 -15.04 6.11 -29.21
CA ASP A 232 -14.95 7.34 -30.00
C ASP A 232 -14.74 7.10 -31.52
N GLY A 233 -15.24 5.99 -32.05
CA GLY A 233 -15.06 5.59 -33.45
C GLY A 233 -13.72 4.94 -33.78
N VAL A 234 -12.89 4.64 -32.78
CA VAL A 234 -11.63 3.90 -32.90
C VAL A 234 -11.84 2.45 -32.46
N ASP A 235 -11.42 1.50 -33.30
CA ASP A 235 -11.43 0.09 -32.95
C ASP A 235 -10.26 -0.23 -32.01
N CYS A 236 -10.61 -0.75 -30.84
CA CYS A 236 -9.68 -1.10 -29.77
C CYS A 236 -9.83 -2.57 -29.38
N GLU A 237 -8.75 -3.11 -28.84
CA GLU A 237 -8.74 -4.36 -28.08
C GLU A 237 -8.80 -4.00 -26.60
N LEU A 238 -9.88 -4.40 -25.94
CA LEU A 238 -10.05 -4.27 -24.50
C LEU A 238 -9.49 -5.51 -23.82
N MET A 239 -8.52 -5.34 -22.94
CA MET A 239 -7.88 -6.37 -22.15
C MET A 239 -8.40 -6.33 -20.72
N LEU A 240 -8.89 -7.44 -20.19
CA LEU A 240 -9.05 -7.66 -18.74
C LEU A 240 -7.94 -8.61 -18.28
N GLN A 241 -7.18 -8.19 -17.29
CA GLN A 241 -6.07 -8.95 -16.73
C GLN A 241 -6.25 -9.14 -15.22
N PHE A 242 -6.08 -10.37 -14.76
CA PHE A 242 -5.78 -10.71 -13.38
C PHE A 242 -4.28 -10.49 -13.14
N VAL A 243 -3.93 -9.47 -12.36
CA VAL A 243 -2.56 -8.97 -12.24
C VAL A 243 -1.77 -9.72 -11.19
N GLN A 244 -2.35 -9.88 -9.99
CA GLN A 244 -1.70 -10.50 -8.85
C GLN A 244 -2.73 -10.93 -7.81
N TYR A 245 -2.35 -11.93 -7.02
CA TYR A 245 -3.07 -12.36 -5.83
C TYR A 245 -2.13 -12.44 -4.63
N TYR A 246 -2.61 -11.94 -3.51
CA TYR A 246 -1.92 -11.97 -2.22
C TYR A 246 -2.97 -11.77 -1.13
N ASP A 247 -2.80 -12.42 0.02
CA ASP A 247 -3.54 -12.06 1.24
C ASP A 247 -5.09 -12.07 1.11
N GLY A 248 -5.62 -13.00 0.32
CA GLY A 248 -7.06 -13.10 0.05
C GLY A 248 -7.60 -11.99 -0.88
N GLN A 249 -6.70 -11.28 -1.56
CA GLN A 249 -6.98 -10.16 -2.45
C GLN A 249 -6.52 -10.46 -3.88
N GLY A 250 -7.35 -10.12 -4.86
CA GLY A 250 -7.01 -10.16 -6.29
C GLY A 250 -7.11 -8.77 -6.92
N ASP A 251 -6.05 -8.36 -7.62
CA ASP A 251 -6.02 -7.10 -8.37
C ASP A 251 -6.26 -7.34 -9.86
N PHE A 252 -7.12 -6.49 -10.45
CA PHE A 252 -7.53 -6.59 -11.84
C PHE A 252 -7.32 -5.27 -12.56
N LEU A 253 -6.91 -5.37 -13.82
CA LEU A 253 -6.68 -4.25 -14.72
C LEU A 253 -7.51 -4.42 -15.99
N LEU A 254 -8.17 -3.35 -16.42
CA LEU A 254 -9.00 -3.29 -17.61
C LEU A 254 -8.54 -2.14 -18.52
N GLU A 255 -7.92 -2.44 -19.66
CA GLU A 255 -7.36 -1.42 -20.57
C GLU A 255 -7.80 -1.61 -22.02
N ALA A 256 -8.09 -0.52 -22.73
CA ALA A 256 -8.38 -0.56 -24.16
C ALA A 256 -7.26 0.09 -24.96
N TRP A 257 -6.63 -0.71 -25.82
CA TRP A 257 -5.57 -0.26 -26.71
C TRP A 257 -6.05 -0.27 -28.16
N LYS A 258 -5.70 0.77 -28.91
CA LYS A 258 -6.02 0.86 -30.34
C LYS A 258 -5.45 -0.34 -31.10
N LYS A 259 -6.28 -0.98 -31.93
CA LYS A 259 -5.83 -2.05 -32.82
C LYS A 259 -4.87 -1.51 -33.89
N GLN A 260 -3.79 -2.26 -34.13
CA GLN A 260 -2.80 -1.95 -35.17
C GLN A 260 -3.30 -2.30 -36.56
#